data_AF-A0A3S1JIK6-F1
#
_entry.id   AF-A0A3S1JIK6-F1
#
_cell.length_a   1.000
_cell.length_b   1.000
_cell.length_c   1.000
_cell.angle_alpha   90.00
_cell.angle_beta   90.00
_cell.angle_gamma   90.00
#
_symmetry.space_group_name_H-M   'P 1'
#
loop_
_entity.id
_entity.type
_entity.pdbx_description
1 polymer ?
#
loop_
_entity_poly.entity_id
_entity_poly.type
_entity_poly.pdbx_seq_one_letter_code
_entity_poly.pdbx_strand_id
1 'polypeptide(L)'
;MAMKDGEVFGTTQAGEAVRRFTIRGGGLTANIIGLGAIVQDLRLAGHDAPLVLGYGNFESYETDTAFFGAVVGRYANRIRDGRFTIAGQRYQTERNFLDKHTLHGGSQGFSHRPWEVSLHGRDFVTLTLHDPDGTMGFPGALDVTCTYRLKIPGTLSVEMTATCEEPTLCNLTQHSYFNLDDGGAGDILDHRLM
;
A
#
# COMPACT_ATOMS: atom_id res chain seq x y z
N MET A 1 -25.45 1.90 7.09
CA MET A 1 -25.06 1.57 5.71
C MET A 1 -23.61 1.98 5.54
N ALA A 2 -22.72 1.06 5.17
CA ALA A 2 -21.35 1.42 4.81
C ALA A 2 -21.42 2.29 3.55
N MET A 3 -20.87 3.50 3.61
CA MET A 3 -20.77 4.37 2.43
C MET A 3 -19.61 3.83 1.60
N LYS A 4 -19.87 3.25 0.42
CA LYS A 4 -18.80 2.83 -0.50
C LYS A 4 -18.31 3.97 -1.41
N ASP A 5 -18.87 5.17 -1.23
CA ASP A 5 -18.67 6.28 -2.15
C ASP A 5 -17.52 7.18 -1.68
N GLY A 6 -16.30 6.74 -1.95
CA GLY A 6 -15.13 7.62 -1.94
C GLY A 6 -15.21 8.65 -3.08
N GLU A 7 -14.48 9.75 -2.98
CA GLU A 7 -14.41 10.74 -4.06
C GLU A 7 -13.54 10.22 -5.21
N VAL A 8 -13.81 10.66 -6.45
CA VAL A 8 -12.91 10.39 -7.57
C VAL A 8 -11.67 11.26 -7.39
N PHE A 9 -10.51 10.63 -7.25
CA PHE A 9 -9.23 11.31 -7.06
C PHE A 9 -8.46 11.47 -8.37
N GLY A 10 -8.66 10.54 -9.31
CA GLY A 10 -8.07 10.61 -10.64
C GLY A 10 -8.58 9.49 -11.53
N THR A 11 -7.96 9.38 -12.70
CA THR A 11 -8.28 8.38 -13.71
C THR A 11 -6.97 7.77 -14.20
N THR A 12 -6.89 6.45 -14.29
CA THR A 12 -5.73 5.75 -14.86
C THR A 12 -5.57 6.07 -16.35
N GLN A 13 -4.40 5.80 -16.91
CA GLN A 13 -4.16 5.87 -18.36
C GLN A 13 -5.10 4.95 -19.16
N ALA A 14 -5.62 3.88 -18.55
CA ALA A 14 -6.62 3.00 -19.13
C ALA A 14 -8.05 3.57 -19.08
N GLY A 15 -8.26 4.74 -18.47
CA GLY A 15 -9.56 5.39 -18.34
C GLY A 15 -10.38 4.97 -17.12
N GLU A 16 -9.78 4.27 -16.16
CA GLU A 16 -10.48 3.77 -14.97
C GLU A 16 -10.44 4.80 -13.84
N ALA A 17 -11.59 5.09 -13.24
CA ALA A 17 -11.66 6.03 -12.13
C ALA A 17 -11.04 5.43 -10.86
N VAL A 18 -10.09 6.14 -10.27
CA VAL A 18 -9.49 5.81 -8.97
C VAL A 18 -10.11 6.68 -7.89
N ARG A 19 -10.54 6.04 -6.81
CA ARG A 19 -11.21 6.71 -5.69
C ARG A 19 -10.30 6.89 -4.48
N ARG A 20 -10.55 7.94 -3.72
CA ARG A 20 -9.93 8.27 -2.43
C ARG A 20 -10.98 8.27 -1.32
N PHE A 21 -10.60 7.73 -0.17
CA PHE A 21 -11.48 7.49 0.97
C PHE A 21 -10.89 8.18 2.19
N THR A 22 -11.62 9.13 2.75
CA THR A 22 -11.22 9.78 3.99
C THR A 22 -11.78 9.02 5.19
N ILE A 23 -10.92 8.76 6.18
CA ILE A 23 -11.27 8.21 7.48
C ILE A 23 -10.81 9.17 8.59
N ARG A 24 -11.59 9.26 9.68
CA ARG A 24 -11.35 10.16 10.81
C ARG A 24 -11.60 9.47 12.14
N GLY A 25 -10.66 9.57 13.07
CA GLY A 25 -10.78 8.96 14.41
C GLY A 25 -9.60 9.31 15.31
N GLY A 26 -9.83 9.46 16.62
CA GLY A 26 -8.75 9.69 17.59
C GLY A 26 -7.87 10.91 17.33
N GLY A 27 -8.42 11.98 16.73
CA GLY A 27 -7.63 13.17 16.36
C GLY A 27 -6.82 13.02 15.07
N LEU A 28 -6.90 11.87 14.38
CA LEU A 28 -6.30 11.64 13.08
C LEU A 28 -7.32 11.79 11.95
N THR A 29 -6.84 12.25 10.79
CA THR A 29 -7.52 12.15 9.50
C THR A 29 -6.57 11.51 8.50
N ALA A 30 -7.03 10.48 7.78
CA ALA A 30 -6.24 9.84 6.74
C ALA A 30 -7.02 9.76 5.43
N ASN A 31 -6.33 9.90 4.31
CA ASN A 31 -6.86 9.66 2.98
C ASN A 31 -6.23 8.40 2.39
N ILE A 32 -7.06 7.46 1.96
CA ILE A 32 -6.63 6.18 1.39
C ILE A 32 -7.06 6.10 -0.07
N ILE A 33 -6.15 5.78 -0.98
CA ILE A 33 -6.44 5.60 -2.41
C ILE A 33 -6.70 4.11 -2.69
N GLY A 34 -7.67 3.81 -3.55
CA GLY A 34 -7.95 2.44 -4.00
C GLY A 34 -6.80 1.81 -4.80
N LEU A 35 -6.02 2.60 -5.54
CA LEU A 35 -4.76 2.15 -6.13
C LEU A 35 -3.74 1.87 -5.02
N GLY A 36 -3.13 0.68 -5.05
CA GLY A 36 -2.06 0.29 -4.13
C GLY A 36 -2.44 0.23 -2.65
N ALA A 37 -3.72 0.40 -2.31
CA ALA A 37 -4.18 0.68 -0.95
C ALA A 37 -3.34 1.78 -0.27
N ILE A 38 -3.03 2.85 -1.00
CA ILE A 38 -2.06 3.88 -0.62
C ILE A 38 -2.59 4.78 0.49
N VAL A 39 -1.77 5.04 1.52
CA VAL A 39 -1.96 6.17 2.45
C VAL A 39 -1.44 7.44 1.79
N GLN A 40 -2.33 8.25 1.25
CA GLN A 40 -2.00 9.48 0.50
C GLN A 40 -1.72 10.66 1.43
N ASP A 41 -2.43 10.73 2.55
CA ASP A 41 -2.34 11.81 3.52
C ASP A 41 -2.67 11.27 4.91
N LEU A 42 -1.97 11.76 5.94
CA LEU A 42 -2.21 11.46 7.34
C LEU A 42 -1.96 12.73 8.15
N ARG A 43 -2.97 13.21 8.86
CA ARG A 43 -2.93 14.47 9.61
C ARG A 43 -3.33 14.27 11.06
N LEU A 44 -2.69 15.04 11.94
CA LEU A 44 -2.99 15.11 13.37
C LEU A 44 -3.65 16.45 13.70
N ALA A 45 -4.72 16.43 14.48
CA ALA A 45 -5.38 17.64 14.95
C ALA A 45 -4.41 18.54 15.73
N GLY A 46 -4.34 19.82 15.37
CA GLY A 46 -3.41 20.78 15.97
C GLY A 46 -2.00 20.76 15.39
N HIS A 47 -1.75 19.97 14.34
CA HIS A 47 -0.52 19.96 13.57
C HIS A 47 -0.84 20.19 12.08
N ASP A 48 -0.26 21.23 11.50
CA ASP A 48 -0.67 21.74 10.18
C ASP A 48 -0.17 20.87 9.02
N ALA A 49 1.04 20.31 9.14
CA ALA A 49 1.66 19.50 8.11
C ALA A 49 1.11 18.06 8.08
N PRO A 50 1.16 17.37 6.93
CA PRO A 50 0.92 15.94 6.90
C PRO A 50 2.09 15.20 7.57
N LEU A 51 1.78 14.09 8.25
CA LEU A 51 2.76 13.24 8.93
C LEU A 51 3.48 12.27 7.98
N VAL A 52 2.97 12.13 6.75
CA VAL A 52 3.50 11.24 5.72
C VAL A 52 3.74 12.00 4.43
N LEU A 53 4.78 11.60 3.69
CA LEU A 53 5.00 12.07 2.32
C LEU A 53 3.96 11.45 1.39
N GLY A 54 3.56 12.22 0.39
CA GLY A 54 2.63 11.80 -0.65
C GLY A 54 2.44 12.90 -1.69
N TYR A 55 1.78 12.56 -2.79
CA TYR A 55 1.43 13.50 -3.85
C TYR A 55 0.03 14.09 -3.66
N GLY A 56 -0.15 15.33 -4.12
CA GLY A 56 -1.45 16.00 -4.17
C GLY A 56 -2.31 15.64 -5.38
N ASN A 57 -1.71 15.05 -6.42
CA ASN A 57 -2.36 14.62 -7.66
C ASN A 57 -2.23 13.11 -7.86
N PHE A 58 -3.10 12.51 -8.68
CA PHE A 58 -3.14 11.07 -8.90
C PHE A 58 -2.05 10.59 -9.87
N GLU A 59 -1.76 11.38 -10.89
CA GLU A 59 -0.83 11.04 -11.98
C GLU A 59 0.58 10.72 -11.47
N SER A 60 1.00 11.39 -10.39
CA SER A 60 2.28 11.13 -9.72
C SER A 60 2.32 9.74 -9.08
N TYR A 61 1.19 9.21 -8.57
CA TYR A 61 1.13 7.85 -8.02
C TYR A 61 1.17 6.77 -9.09
N GLU A 62 0.62 7.03 -10.28
CA GLU A 62 0.63 6.05 -11.38
C GLU A 62 2.05 5.79 -11.90
N THR A 63 2.94 6.79 -11.77
CA THR A 63 4.34 6.71 -12.20
C THR A 63 5.35 6.64 -11.05
N ASP A 64 4.85 6.52 -9.82
CA ASP A 64 5.69 6.50 -8.62
C ASP A 64 6.62 5.29 -8.61
N THR A 65 7.87 5.51 -8.20
CA THR A 65 8.87 4.46 -8.00
C THR A 65 9.40 4.44 -6.56
N ALA A 66 8.97 5.38 -5.72
CA ALA A 66 9.32 5.46 -4.31
C ALA A 66 8.36 4.67 -3.41
N PHE A 67 7.25 4.15 -3.95
CA PHE A 67 6.22 3.40 -3.22
C PHE A 67 5.54 4.22 -2.12
N PHE A 68 5.36 5.52 -2.31
CA PHE A 68 4.84 6.41 -1.28
C PHE A 68 3.47 5.96 -0.75
N GLY A 69 3.46 5.52 0.50
CA GLY A 69 2.25 5.14 1.23
C GLY A 69 1.62 3.82 0.78
N ALA A 70 2.16 3.15 -0.22
CA ALA A 70 1.57 1.96 -0.82
C ALA A 70 1.69 0.71 0.06
N VAL A 71 0.76 -0.24 -0.11
CA VAL A 71 0.99 -1.62 0.31
C VAL A 71 1.89 -2.29 -0.72
N VAL A 72 3.03 -2.81 -0.28
CA VAL A 72 3.95 -3.57 -1.13
C VAL A 72 3.82 -5.07 -0.87
N GLY A 73 3.76 -5.83 -1.96
CA GLY A 73 3.56 -7.27 -1.95
C GLY A 73 3.55 -7.83 -3.38
N ARG A 74 3.55 -9.15 -3.59
CA ARG A 74 3.38 -10.23 -2.59
C ARG A 74 4.55 -10.42 -1.62
N TYR A 75 5.74 -9.93 -1.97
CA TYR A 75 6.93 -9.97 -1.12
C TYR A 75 7.61 -8.61 -1.02
N ALA A 76 7.57 -8.01 0.16
CA ALA A 76 8.26 -6.77 0.47
C ALA A 76 9.78 -6.94 0.48
N ASN A 77 10.50 -5.91 0.05
CA ASN A 77 11.94 -5.88 -0.10
C ASN A 77 12.43 -6.84 -1.20
N ARG A 78 13.66 -7.34 -1.09
CA ARG A 78 14.37 -8.00 -2.18
C ARG A 78 14.34 -9.53 -2.10
N ILE A 79 14.11 -10.17 -3.24
CA ILE A 79 14.43 -11.59 -3.45
C ILE A 79 15.67 -11.64 -4.33
N ARG A 80 16.76 -12.21 -3.78
CA ARG A 80 18.02 -12.37 -4.49
C ARG A 80 17.79 -13.19 -5.76
N ASP A 81 18.33 -12.68 -6.85
CA ASP A 81 18.24 -13.23 -8.21
C ASP A 81 16.79 -13.52 -8.71
N GLY A 82 15.78 -13.01 -8.00
CA GLY A 82 14.36 -13.35 -8.19
C GLY A 82 14.08 -14.84 -8.01
N ARG A 83 14.85 -15.54 -7.16
CA ARG A 83 14.77 -17.00 -7.03
C ARG A 83 14.49 -17.43 -5.61
N PHE A 84 13.58 -18.39 -5.49
CA PHE A 84 13.32 -19.08 -4.24
C PHE A 84 12.88 -20.52 -4.52
N THR A 85 12.72 -21.30 -3.46
CA THR A 85 12.32 -22.71 -3.53
C THR A 85 11.29 -23.00 -2.46
N ILE A 86 10.19 -23.64 -2.85
CA ILE A 86 9.15 -24.11 -1.94
C ILE A 86 9.00 -25.62 -2.19
N ALA A 87 9.10 -26.42 -1.13
CA ALA A 87 8.98 -27.88 -1.20
C ALA A 87 9.86 -28.54 -2.29
N GLY A 88 11.05 -28.01 -2.54
CA GLY A 88 11.98 -28.50 -3.57
C GLY A 88 11.72 -28.00 -4.99
N GLN A 89 10.58 -27.37 -5.25
CA GLN A 89 10.27 -26.73 -6.52
C GLN A 89 10.90 -25.33 -6.60
N ARG A 90 11.61 -25.05 -7.70
CA ARG A 90 12.24 -23.74 -7.95
C ARG A 90 11.27 -22.80 -8.67
N TYR A 91 11.24 -21.55 -8.23
CA TYR A 91 10.45 -20.48 -8.83
C TYR A 91 11.36 -19.33 -9.24
N GLN A 92 10.95 -18.62 -10.29
CA GLN A 92 11.61 -17.42 -10.80
C GLN A 92 10.59 -16.30 -10.88
N THR A 93 10.77 -15.27 -10.06
CA THR A 93 10.02 -14.03 -10.13
C THR A 93 10.66 -13.05 -11.10
N GLU A 94 9.88 -12.06 -11.54
CA GLU A 94 10.37 -10.95 -12.34
C GLU A 94 11.49 -10.19 -11.59
N ARG A 95 12.53 -9.79 -12.33
CA ARG A 95 13.71 -9.09 -11.78
C ARG A 95 13.65 -7.61 -12.09
N ASN A 96 12.73 -6.89 -11.45
CA ASN A 96 12.50 -5.45 -11.65
C ASN A 96 13.56 -4.54 -11.02
N PHE A 97 14.49 -5.05 -10.21
CA PHE A 97 15.53 -4.24 -9.59
C PHE A 97 16.92 -4.61 -10.09
N LEU A 98 17.59 -3.65 -10.74
CA LEU A 98 18.92 -3.80 -11.35
C LEU A 98 19.00 -4.98 -12.34
N ASP A 99 17.86 -5.33 -12.97
CA ASP A 99 17.70 -6.52 -13.82
C ASP A 99 18.15 -7.84 -13.18
N LYS A 100 18.22 -7.86 -11.85
CA LYS A 100 18.84 -8.93 -11.08
C LYS A 100 17.94 -9.43 -9.97
N HIS A 101 17.32 -8.56 -9.20
CA HIS A 101 16.54 -8.93 -8.03
C HIS A 101 15.07 -8.60 -8.24
N THR A 102 14.20 -9.35 -7.59
CA THR A 102 12.81 -8.90 -7.41
C THR A 102 12.82 -7.92 -6.25
N LEU A 103 12.14 -6.79 -6.39
CA LEU A 103 11.93 -5.80 -5.37
C LEU A 103 10.42 -5.54 -5.23
N HIS A 104 9.92 -5.60 -4.00
CA HIS A 104 8.54 -5.21 -3.64
C HIS A 104 7.46 -5.94 -4.46
N GLY A 105 7.71 -7.20 -4.81
CA GLY A 105 6.76 -8.05 -5.53
C GLY A 105 6.77 -7.94 -7.05
N GLY A 106 7.64 -7.08 -7.63
CA GLY A 106 7.75 -6.92 -9.09
C GLY A 106 7.20 -5.59 -9.60
N SER A 107 7.34 -5.33 -10.90
CA SER A 107 6.92 -4.10 -11.59
C SER A 107 5.42 -3.86 -11.57
N GLN A 108 4.61 -4.92 -11.49
CA GLN A 108 3.16 -4.88 -11.31
C GLN A 108 2.75 -5.47 -9.95
N GLY A 109 3.59 -5.24 -8.94
CA GLY A 109 3.32 -5.60 -7.55
C GLY A 109 2.10 -4.86 -6.98
N PHE A 110 1.78 -5.14 -5.72
CA PHE A 110 0.53 -4.67 -5.11
C PHE A 110 0.37 -3.15 -5.07
N SER A 111 1.48 -2.40 -5.08
CA SER A 111 1.50 -0.93 -5.06
C SER A 111 0.94 -0.28 -6.32
N HIS A 112 0.95 -0.99 -7.46
CA HIS A 112 0.51 -0.46 -8.76
C HIS A 112 -0.85 -0.99 -9.20
N ARG A 113 -1.51 -1.80 -8.36
CA ARG A 113 -2.75 -2.47 -8.73
C ARG A 113 -3.96 -1.81 -8.09
N PRO A 114 -5.12 -1.80 -8.76
CA PRO A 114 -6.36 -1.38 -8.12
C PRO A 114 -6.78 -2.40 -7.07
N TRP A 115 -7.13 -1.91 -5.89
CA TRP A 115 -7.76 -2.70 -4.83
C TRP A 115 -9.26 -2.38 -4.78
N GLU A 116 -10.07 -3.39 -4.52
CA GLU A 116 -11.50 -3.21 -4.32
C GLU A 116 -11.76 -2.71 -2.89
N VAL A 117 -12.61 -1.70 -2.72
CA VAL A 117 -13.07 -1.29 -1.38
C VAL A 117 -14.28 -2.13 -0.97
N SER A 118 -14.06 -3.04 -0.03
CA SER A 118 -15.10 -3.92 0.48
C SER A 118 -15.97 -3.24 1.53
N LEU A 119 -15.36 -2.46 2.44
CA LEU A 119 -16.04 -1.72 3.51
C LEU A 119 -15.40 -0.35 3.75
N HIS A 120 -16.23 0.67 3.99
CA HIS A 120 -15.79 1.98 4.44
C HIS A 120 -16.75 2.53 5.50
N GLY A 121 -16.17 3.02 6.58
CA GLY A 121 -16.86 3.64 7.70
C GLY A 121 -16.15 4.92 8.13
N ARG A 122 -16.64 5.54 9.22
CA ARG A 122 -16.12 6.83 9.67
C ARG A 122 -14.62 6.82 9.94
N ASP A 123 -14.13 5.77 10.59
CA ASP A 123 -12.77 5.66 11.10
C ASP A 123 -12.00 4.47 10.51
N PHE A 124 -12.52 3.82 9.46
CA PHE A 124 -11.86 2.69 8.83
C PHE A 124 -12.22 2.52 7.36
N VAL A 125 -11.33 1.87 6.62
CA VAL A 125 -11.57 1.36 5.27
C VAL A 125 -10.89 0.00 5.12
N THR A 126 -11.58 -0.94 4.48
CA THR A 126 -11.08 -2.26 4.16
C THR A 126 -11.02 -2.41 2.65
N LEU A 127 -9.84 -2.78 2.16
CA LEU A 127 -9.53 -3.00 0.76
C LEU A 127 -9.15 -4.46 0.54
N THR A 128 -9.48 -5.00 -0.63
CA THR A 128 -9.18 -6.38 -1.02
C THR A 128 -8.49 -6.43 -2.38
N LEU A 129 -7.57 -7.38 -2.53
CA LEU A 129 -6.89 -7.66 -3.79
C LEU A 129 -6.83 -9.17 -3.98
N HIS A 130 -7.34 -9.64 -5.12
CA HIS A 130 -7.10 -11.00 -5.59
C HIS A 130 -5.83 -11.01 -6.44
N ASP A 131 -4.85 -11.82 -6.05
CA ASP A 131 -3.58 -12.00 -6.76
C ASP A 131 -3.52 -13.39 -7.40
N PRO A 132 -3.78 -13.52 -8.71
CA PRO A 132 -3.84 -14.82 -9.37
C PRO A 132 -2.53 -15.61 -9.29
N ASP A 133 -2.63 -16.93 -9.44
CA ASP A 133 -1.46 -17.80 -9.62
C ASP A 133 -0.56 -17.32 -10.77
N GLY A 134 0.75 -17.43 -10.58
CA GLY A 134 1.77 -17.02 -11.54
C GLY A 134 2.03 -15.52 -11.61
N THR A 135 1.26 -14.68 -10.91
CA THR A 135 1.46 -13.22 -10.93
C THR A 135 2.89 -12.87 -10.52
N MET A 136 3.60 -12.13 -11.37
CA MET A 136 5.02 -11.78 -11.24
C MET A 136 5.97 -12.97 -11.00
N GLY A 137 5.52 -14.20 -11.28
CA GLY A 137 6.24 -15.46 -11.08
C GLY A 137 6.05 -16.11 -9.69
N PHE A 138 5.12 -15.61 -8.87
CA PHE A 138 4.76 -16.24 -7.60
C PHE A 138 3.71 -17.34 -7.80
N PRO A 139 3.85 -18.53 -7.18
CA PRO A 139 2.86 -19.60 -7.27
C PRO A 139 1.67 -19.39 -6.34
N GLY A 140 0.54 -20.01 -6.67
CA GLY A 140 -0.70 -20.03 -5.91
C GLY A 140 -1.46 -18.71 -5.99
N ALA A 141 -2.77 -18.75 -6.13
CA ALA A 141 -3.57 -17.54 -5.94
C ALA A 141 -3.50 -17.09 -4.47
N LEU A 142 -3.57 -15.77 -4.24
CA LEU A 142 -3.55 -15.17 -2.92
C LEU A 142 -4.64 -14.09 -2.82
N ASP A 143 -5.58 -14.28 -1.90
CA ASP A 143 -6.55 -13.25 -1.54
C ASP A 143 -6.02 -12.44 -0.37
N VAL A 144 -5.92 -11.13 -0.56
CA VAL A 144 -5.35 -10.19 0.41
C VAL A 144 -6.40 -9.20 0.86
N THR A 145 -6.44 -8.93 2.15
CA THR A 145 -7.26 -7.87 2.75
C THR A 145 -6.35 -6.92 3.52
N CYS A 146 -6.54 -5.61 3.34
CA CYS A 146 -5.90 -4.55 4.11
C CYS A 146 -6.97 -3.68 4.75
N THR A 147 -6.98 -3.59 6.08
CA THR A 147 -7.85 -2.67 6.83
C THR A 147 -7.02 -1.57 7.48
N TYR A 148 -7.28 -0.34 7.06
CA TYR A 148 -6.84 0.86 7.77
C TYR A 148 -7.90 1.27 8.78
N ARG A 149 -7.49 1.54 10.02
CA ARG A 149 -8.39 2.03 11.08
C ARG A 149 -7.72 3.06 11.96
N LEU A 150 -8.41 4.16 12.23
CA LEU A 150 -8.00 5.19 13.18
C LEU A 150 -8.62 4.94 14.55
N LYS A 151 -7.79 4.67 15.57
CA LYS A 151 -8.21 4.36 16.94
C LYS A 151 -7.82 5.51 17.89
N ILE A 152 -8.55 5.62 19.01
CA ILE A 152 -8.22 6.56 20.10
C ILE A 152 -6.99 6.02 20.87
N PRO A 153 -6.04 6.88 21.30
CA PRO A 153 -6.05 8.34 21.25
C PRO A 153 -5.36 8.97 20.02
N GLY A 154 -5.03 8.20 18.98
CA GLY A 154 -4.32 8.71 17.81
C GLY A 154 -3.48 7.62 17.14
N THR A 155 -4.11 6.50 16.81
CA THR A 155 -3.40 5.33 16.27
C THR A 155 -3.90 5.01 14.87
N LEU A 156 -3.01 5.04 13.88
CA LEU A 156 -3.24 4.38 12.59
C LEU A 156 -2.92 2.89 12.73
N SER A 157 -3.95 2.06 12.71
CA SER A 157 -3.85 0.60 12.68
C SER A 157 -3.89 0.13 11.23
N VAL A 158 -2.91 -0.67 10.83
CA VAL A 158 -2.88 -1.35 9.54
C VAL A 158 -2.95 -2.85 9.81
N GLU A 159 -4.04 -3.48 9.40
CA GLU A 159 -4.22 -4.93 9.54
C GLU A 159 -4.24 -5.55 8.15
N MET A 160 -3.34 -6.51 7.91
CA MET A 160 -3.23 -7.19 6.63
C MET A 160 -3.38 -8.70 6.84
N THR A 161 -4.30 -9.32 6.12
CA THR A 161 -4.51 -10.77 6.12
C THR A 161 -4.40 -11.30 4.70
N ALA A 162 -3.87 -12.52 4.55
CA ALA A 162 -3.74 -13.16 3.26
C ALA A 162 -4.12 -14.65 3.37
N THR A 163 -4.81 -15.18 2.37
CA THR A 163 -5.13 -16.61 2.25
C THR A 163 -4.65 -17.11 0.90
N CYS A 164 -3.88 -18.21 0.88
CA CYS A 164 -3.35 -18.79 -0.34
C CYS A 164 -4.03 -20.12 -0.68
N GLU A 165 -4.22 -20.39 -1.98
CA GLU A 165 -4.69 -21.69 -2.47
C GLU A 165 -3.57 -22.74 -2.47
N GLU A 166 -2.32 -22.30 -2.66
CA GLU A 166 -1.13 -23.16 -2.65
C GLU A 166 0.03 -22.51 -1.87
N PRO A 167 1.00 -23.30 -1.37
CA PRO A 167 2.18 -22.76 -0.69
C PRO A 167 2.90 -21.67 -1.49
N THR A 168 2.99 -20.48 -0.92
CA THR A 168 3.59 -19.31 -1.56
C THR A 168 4.37 -18.45 -0.57
N LEU A 169 5.16 -17.50 -1.07
CA LEU A 169 5.76 -16.47 -0.22
C LEU A 169 4.74 -15.35 0.02
N CYS A 170 4.63 -14.90 1.27
CA CYS A 170 3.81 -13.74 1.63
C CYS A 170 4.57 -12.89 2.65
N ASN A 171 4.91 -11.67 2.27
CA ASN A 171 5.54 -10.68 3.13
C ASN A 171 4.99 -9.30 2.74
N LEU A 172 4.02 -8.80 3.51
CA LEU A 172 3.29 -7.57 3.21
C LEU A 172 3.76 -6.46 4.16
N THR A 173 3.95 -5.26 3.64
CA THR A 173 4.14 -4.07 4.47
C THR A 173 3.48 -2.86 3.82
N GLN A 174 3.21 -1.86 4.64
CA GLN A 174 2.84 -0.54 4.22
C GLN A 174 4.10 0.34 4.14
N HIS A 175 4.22 1.17 3.10
CA HIS A 175 5.44 1.88 2.73
C HIS A 175 5.31 3.41 2.87
N SER A 176 4.68 3.89 3.95
CA SER A 176 4.68 5.32 4.27
C SER A 176 6.08 5.79 4.68
N TYR A 177 6.43 6.97 4.18
CA TYR A 177 7.58 7.74 4.63
C TYR A 177 7.06 8.81 5.57
N PHE A 178 7.58 8.85 6.80
CA PHE A 178 7.14 9.78 7.81
C PHE A 178 8.09 10.97 7.90
N ASN A 179 7.51 12.16 8.02
CA ASN A 179 8.16 13.36 8.49
C ASN A 179 7.17 14.03 9.46
N LEU A 180 7.57 14.14 10.73
CA LEU A 180 6.66 14.60 11.81
C LEU A 180 6.60 16.13 11.95
N ASP A 181 7.34 16.86 11.11
CA ASP A 181 7.54 18.31 11.25
C ASP A 181 6.84 19.09 10.13
N ASP A 182 7.17 18.81 8.87
CA ASP A 182 6.80 19.67 7.73
C ASP A 182 6.31 18.93 6.49
N GLY A 183 5.98 17.63 6.61
CA GLY A 183 5.45 16.84 5.51
C GLY A 183 6.46 16.52 4.41
N GLY A 184 7.76 16.60 4.71
CA GLY A 184 8.83 16.25 3.78
C GLY A 184 9.38 17.44 3.00
N ALA A 185 9.15 18.67 3.47
CA ALA A 185 9.80 19.86 2.91
C ALA A 185 11.27 19.94 3.34
N GLY A 186 11.59 19.45 4.54
CA GLY A 186 12.92 19.34 5.10
C GLY A 186 13.41 17.89 5.25
N ASP A 187 14.54 17.73 5.95
CA ASP A 187 15.08 16.41 6.31
C ASP A 187 14.46 15.86 7.61
N ILE A 188 14.89 14.65 7.99
CA ILE A 188 14.44 13.98 9.21
C ILE A 188 15.57 13.77 10.24
N LEU A 189 16.66 14.53 10.14
CA LEU A 189 17.89 14.26 10.89
C LEU A 189 17.75 14.54 12.40
N ASP A 190 16.79 15.40 12.77
CA ASP A 190 16.47 15.69 14.18
C ASP A 190 15.42 14.74 14.78
N HIS A 191 14.82 13.85 13.97
CA HIS A 191 13.90 12.82 14.48
C HIS A 191 14.65 11.80 15.34
N ARG A 192 14.04 11.42 16.46
CA ARG A 192 14.58 10.41 17.36
C ARG A 192 13.92 9.05 17.11
N LEU A 193 14.74 8.08 16.72
CA LEU A 193 14.35 6.67 16.63
C LEU A 193 14.79 5.96 17.92
N MET A 194 13.86 5.26 18.58
CA MET A 194 14.11 4.47 19.79
C MET A 194 14.09 2.97 19.49
#